data_AF-A0A348WGV0-F1
#
_entry.id   AF-A0A348WGV0-F1
#
_cell.length_a   1.000
_cell.length_b   1.000
_cell.length_c   1.000
_cell.angle_alpha   90.00
_cell.angle_beta   90.00
_cell.angle_gamma   90.00
#
_symmetry.space_group_name_H-M   'P 1'
#
loop_
_entity.id
_entity.type
_entity.pdbx_description
1 polymer ?
#
loop_
_entity_poly.entity_id
_entity_poly.type
_entity_poly.pdbx_seq_one_letter_code
_entity_poly.pdbx_strand_id
1 'polypeptide(L)'
;MNLANILEPEAVRVVAAVSSKKRLMHELGDLAEATYGIEAHAVVEALLERESLGPTGVGHGVALPHARLDGVDKVCGAFILLEKPVDFDAVDRQPVDLVFALFAPR
;
A
#
# COMPACT_ATOMS: atom_id res chain seq x y z
N MET A 1 5.14 -16.89 -7.68
CA MET A 1 5.68 -15.52 -7.84
C MET A 1 6.66 -15.30 -6.69
N ASN A 2 7.89 -14.88 -6.95
CA ASN A 2 8.89 -14.64 -5.89
C ASN A 2 8.81 -13.17 -5.47
N LEU A 3 8.80 -12.89 -4.17
CA LEU A 3 8.76 -11.53 -3.63
C LEU A 3 9.89 -10.65 -4.20
N ALA A 4 11.07 -11.24 -4.36
CA ALA A 4 12.24 -10.57 -4.92
C ALA A 4 12.06 -10.10 -6.37
N ASN A 5 11.03 -10.58 -7.08
CA ASN A 5 10.76 -10.16 -8.46
C ASN A 5 9.80 -8.96 -8.55
N ILE A 6 9.17 -8.57 -7.43
CA ILE A 6 8.12 -7.55 -7.42
C ILE A 6 8.37 -6.42 -6.43
N LEU A 7 9.30 -6.58 -5.48
CA LEU A 7 9.63 -5.57 -4.48
C LEU A 7 11.07 -5.10 -4.68
N GLU A 8 11.23 -3.90 -5.23
CA GLU A 8 12.54 -3.25 -5.29
C GLU A 8 12.94 -2.76 -3.88
N PRO A 9 14.23 -2.74 -3.53
CA PRO A 9 14.69 -2.20 -2.24
C PRO A 9 14.22 -0.76 -1.97
N GLU A 10 14.14 0.06 -3.01
CA GLU A 10 13.68 1.45 -2.96
C GLU A 10 12.18 1.56 -2.65
N ALA A 11 11.40 0.50 -2.89
CA ALA A 11 9.98 0.41 -2.56
C ALA A 11 9.74 -0.06 -1.10
N VAL A 12 10.76 0.00 -0.25
CA VAL A 12 10.69 -0.34 1.18
C VAL A 12 10.91 0.92 2.01
N ARG A 13 9.98 1.22 2.93
CA ARG A 13 10.07 2.41 3.79
C ARG A 13 9.67 2.10 5.23
N VAL A 14 10.36 2.74 6.17
CA VAL A 14 9.91 2.81 7.57
C VAL A 14 9.37 4.22 7.81
N VAL A 15 8.17 4.33 8.36
CA VAL A 15 7.51 5.61 8.63
C VAL A 15 7.16 5.69 10.12
N ALA A 16 7.58 6.76 10.77
CA ALA A 16 7.41 6.91 12.21
C ALA A 16 5.93 6.95 12.63
N ALA A 17 5.11 7.68 11.88
CA ALA A 17 3.68 7.74 12.11
C ALA A 17 2.94 8.29 10.88
N VAL A 18 1.70 7.87 10.73
CA VAL A 18 0.71 8.46 9.82
C VAL A 18 -0.53 8.83 10.61
N SER A 19 -1.21 9.90 10.21
CA SER A 19 -2.37 10.42 10.94
C SER A 19 -3.67 9.65 10.67
N SER A 20 -3.73 8.85 9.60
CA SER A 20 -4.93 8.16 9.16
C SER A 20 -4.64 7.10 8.09
N LYS A 21 -5.59 6.19 7.86
CA LYS A 21 -5.64 5.31 6.69
C LYS A 21 -5.42 6.07 5.37
N LYS A 22 -6.10 7.20 5.18
CA LYS A 22 -5.96 8.01 3.95
C LYS A 22 -4.53 8.51 3.80
N ARG A 23 -3.89 8.98 4.87
CA ARG A 23 -2.48 9.41 4.81
C ARG A 23 -1.55 8.25 4.47
N LEU A 24 -1.79 7.05 5.00
CA LEU A 24 -1.04 5.85 4.61
C LEU A 24 -1.16 5.53 3.11
N MET A 25 -2.34 5.67 2.52
CA MET A 25 -2.50 5.50 1.07
C MET A 25 -1.68 6.52 0.27
N HIS A 26 -1.59 7.77 0.73
CA HIS A 26 -0.71 8.77 0.12
C HIS A 26 0.77 8.39 0.24
N GLU A 27 1.23 7.88 1.38
CA GLU A 27 2.62 7.39 1.51
C GLU A 27 2.93 6.26 0.52
N LEU A 28 1.96 5.36 0.26
CA LEU A 28 2.09 4.31 -0.76
C LEU A 28 2.16 4.89 -2.18
N GLY A 29 1.36 5.91 -2.49
CA GLY A 29 1.40 6.63 -3.76
C GLY A 29 2.75 7.32 -3.99
N ASP A 30 3.22 8.09 -3.01
CA ASP A 30 4.51 8.78 -3.07
C ASP A 30 5.68 7.79 -3.24
N LEU A 31 5.59 6.62 -2.59
CA LEU A 31 6.59 5.55 -2.70
C LEU A 31 6.57 4.87 -4.08
N ALA A 32 5.37 4.61 -4.62
CA ALA A 32 5.19 4.04 -5.94
C ALA A 32 5.68 4.99 -7.05
N GLU A 33 5.42 6.29 -6.92
CA GLU A 33 5.90 7.31 -7.86
C GLU A 33 7.42 7.40 -7.83
N ALA A 34 8.02 7.53 -6.63
CA ALA A 34 9.46 7.65 -6.48
C ALA A 34 10.23 6.42 -6.99
N THR A 35 9.64 5.23 -6.91
CA THR A 35 10.33 3.98 -7.27
C THR A 35 10.04 3.53 -8.70
N TYR A 36 8.80 3.66 -9.14
CA TYR A 36 8.31 3.06 -10.38
C TYR A 36 7.83 4.10 -11.41
N GLY A 37 7.77 5.38 -11.05
CA GLY A 37 7.24 6.44 -11.93
C GLY A 37 5.73 6.35 -12.14
N ILE A 38 5.02 5.61 -11.29
CA ILE A 38 3.55 5.51 -11.33
C ILE A 38 2.97 6.75 -10.65
N GLU A 39 2.10 7.48 -11.33
CA GLU A 39 1.54 8.74 -10.85
C GLU A 39 0.84 8.56 -9.49
N ALA A 40 1.26 9.33 -8.48
CA ALA A 40 0.86 9.11 -7.09
C ALA A 40 -0.66 9.29 -6.87
N HIS A 41 -1.29 10.27 -7.54
CA HIS A 41 -2.73 10.49 -7.42
C HIS A 41 -3.52 9.27 -7.94
N ALA A 42 -3.16 8.71 -9.09
CA ALA A 42 -3.78 7.52 -9.65
C ALA A 42 -3.64 6.29 -8.73
N VAL A 43 -2.49 6.13 -8.08
CA VAL A 43 -2.29 5.07 -7.07
C VAL A 43 -3.26 5.26 -5.89
N VAL A 44 -3.29 6.46 -5.32
CA VAL A 44 -4.12 6.77 -4.15
C VAL A 44 -5.60 6.58 -4.46
N GLU A 45 -6.06 7.09 -5.60
CA GLU A 45 -7.45 6.97 -6.06
C GLU A 45 -7.85 5.50 -6.17
N ALA A 46 -7.05 4.69 -6.88
CA ALA A 46 -7.37 3.28 -7.09
C ALA A 46 -7.30 2.44 -5.80
N LEU A 47 -6.35 2.74 -4.91
CA LEU A 47 -6.27 2.08 -3.60
C LEU A 47 -7.49 2.42 -2.73
N LEU A 48 -7.91 3.68 -2.69
CA LEU A 48 -9.09 4.10 -1.94
C LEU A 48 -10.38 3.55 -2.52
N GLU A 49 -10.50 3.52 -3.86
CA GLU A 49 -11.62 2.87 -4.54
C GLU A 49 -11.69 1.39 -4.14
N ARG A 50 -10.56 0.67 -4.21
CA ARG A 50 -10.52 -0.73 -3.79
C ARG A 50 -10.89 -0.90 -2.32
N GLU A 51 -10.33 -0.10 -1.43
CA GLU A 51 -10.58 -0.16 0.00
C GLU A 51 -12.06 0.08 0.35
N SER A 52 -12.77 0.90 -0.44
CA SER A 52 -14.20 1.17 -0.27
C SER A 52 -15.10 -0.06 -0.50
N LEU A 53 -14.63 -1.06 -1.27
CA LEU A 53 -15.34 -2.32 -1.51
C LEU A 53 -15.28 -3.27 -0.31
N GLY A 54 -14.34 -3.02 0.62
CA GLY A 54 -14.11 -3.83 1.80
C GLY A 54 -12.66 -3.71 2.26
N PRO A 55 -12.42 -3.79 3.58
CA PRO A 55 -11.12 -3.50 4.16
C PRO A 55 -10.07 -4.46 3.63
N THR A 56 -8.87 -3.92 3.37
CA THR A 56 -7.70 -4.73 3.02
C THR A 56 -6.78 -4.99 4.21
N GLY A 57 -7.17 -4.54 5.42
CA GLY A 57 -6.59 -5.00 6.68
C GLY A 57 -7.02 -6.43 6.99
N VAL A 58 -6.07 -7.37 6.89
CA VAL A 58 -6.33 -8.82 7.04
C VAL A 58 -6.23 -9.32 8.48
N GLY A 59 -5.89 -8.41 9.40
CA GLY A 59 -5.73 -8.68 10.82
C GLY A 59 -4.27 -8.91 11.23
N HIS A 60 -4.06 -9.06 12.54
CA HIS A 60 -2.74 -9.26 13.14
C HIS A 60 -1.71 -8.20 12.76
N GLY A 61 -2.14 -6.93 12.65
CA GLY A 61 -1.26 -5.82 12.30
C GLY A 61 -0.93 -5.68 10.81
N VAL A 62 -1.54 -6.50 9.93
CA VAL A 62 -1.21 -6.53 8.50
C VAL A 62 -2.31 -5.93 7.62
N ALA A 63 -1.92 -5.10 6.65
CA ALA A 63 -2.77 -4.70 5.52
C ALA A 63 -2.14 -5.04 4.18
N LEU A 64 -3.00 -5.40 3.22
CA LEU A 64 -2.63 -5.73 1.84
C LEU A 64 -3.37 -4.84 0.82
N PRO A 65 -3.18 -3.50 0.82
CA PRO A 65 -3.81 -2.63 -0.18
C PRO A 65 -3.40 -3.05 -1.59
N HIS A 66 -4.31 -3.02 -2.56
CA HIS A 66 -3.95 -3.43 -3.92
C HIS A 66 -4.82 -2.73 -4.95
N ALA A 67 -4.24 -2.47 -6.12
CA ALA A 67 -4.93 -1.79 -7.20
C ALA A 67 -4.47 -2.30 -8.58
N ARG A 68 -5.38 -2.20 -9.55
CA ARG A 68 -5.08 -2.33 -10.97
C ARG A 68 -4.97 -0.94 -11.60
N LEU A 69 -3.85 -0.66 -12.25
CA LEU A 69 -3.50 0.66 -12.74
C LEU A 69 -3.17 0.61 -14.24
N ASP A 70 -3.53 1.68 -14.95
CA ASP A 70 -3.07 1.92 -16.31
C ASP A 70 -1.59 2.35 -16.29
N GLY A 71 -0.83 2.02 -17.34
CA GLY A 71 0.59 2.38 -17.44
C GLY A 71 1.53 1.54 -16.56
N VAL A 72 1.03 0.49 -15.91
CA VAL A 72 1.83 -0.52 -15.20
C VAL A 72 1.98 -1.75 -16.10
N ASP A 73 3.20 -2.12 -16.47
CA ASP A 73 3.48 -3.24 -17.39
C ASP A 73 3.60 -4.60 -16.68
N LYS A 74 4.00 -4.59 -15.40
CA LYS A 74 4.23 -5.78 -14.57
C LYS A 74 3.76 -5.53 -13.15
N VAL A 75 3.43 -6.61 -12.44
CA VAL A 75 3.11 -6.51 -11.01
C VAL A 75 4.32 -5.99 -10.26
N CYS A 76 4.12 -4.96 -9.44
CA CYS A 76 5.11 -4.41 -8.52
C CYS A 76 4.47 -4.21 -7.14
N GLY A 77 5.31 -4.13 -6.11
CA GLY A 77 4.88 -3.99 -4.73
C GLY A 77 5.59 -2.85 -4.02
N ALA A 78 5.00 -2.41 -2.91
CA ALA A 78 5.59 -1.43 -2.00
C ALA A 78 5.34 -1.88 -0.56
N PHE A 79 6.35 -1.77 0.30
CA PHE A 79 6.27 -2.17 1.70
C PHE A 79 6.53 -0.99 2.62
N ILE A 80 5.61 -0.78 3.56
CA ILE A 80 5.75 0.22 4.63
C ILE A 80 5.65 -0.48 5.98
N LEU A 81 6.65 -0.25 6.84
CA LEU A 81 6.57 -0.52 8.28
C LEU A 81 6.25 0.79 9.00
N LEU A 82 5.20 0.78 9.83
CA LEU A 82 4.86 1.91 10.71
C LEU A 82 5.40 1.68 12.12
N GLU A 83 6.10 2.66 12.69
CA GLU A 83 6.51 2.57 14.11
C GLU A 83 5.32 2.77 15.06
N LYS A 84 4.32 3.55 14.62
CA LYS A 84 3.03 3.71 15.31
C LYS A 84 1.92 3.11 14.46
N PRO A 85 1.27 2.02 14.93
CA PRO A 85 0.15 1.42 14.21
C PRO A 85 -0.98 2.43 13.95
N VAL A 86 -1.64 2.29 12.80
CA VAL A 86 -2.76 3.15 12.39
C VAL A 86 -4.06 2.37 12.37
N ASP A 87 -5.17 3.03 12.73
CA ASP A 87 -6.49 2.47 12.49
C ASP A 87 -6.72 2.31 10.98
N PHE A 88 -6.98 1.06 10.57
CA PHE A 88 -7.10 0.66 9.18
C PHE A 88 -8.39 -0.12 8.93
N ASP A 89 -9.37 -0.09 9.83
CA ASP A 89 -10.62 -0.88 9.74
C ASP A 89 -10.37 -2.37 9.44
N ALA A 90 -9.30 -2.94 10.01
CA ALA A 90 -8.96 -4.35 9.77
C ALA A 90 -10.08 -5.28 10.23
N VAL A 91 -10.13 -6.48 9.65
CA VAL A 91 -11.20 -7.48 9.92
C VAL A 91 -11.30 -7.88 11.40
N ASP A 92 -10.19 -7.87 12.13
CA ASP A 92 -10.10 -8.16 13.57
C ASP A 92 -10.16 -6.91 14.46
N ARG A 93 -10.36 -5.73 13.85
CA ARG A 93 -10.40 -4.41 14.49
C ARG A 93 -9.11 -4.00 15.19
N GLN A 94 -7.98 -4.65 14.87
CA GLN A 94 -6.67 -4.22 15.35
C GLN A 94 -6.07 -3.17 14.40
N PRO A 95 -5.27 -2.22 14.92
CA PRO A 95 -4.53 -1.31 14.06
C PRO A 95 -3.44 -2.05 13.27
N VAL A 96 -2.96 -1.43 12.19
CA VAL A 96 -1.99 -2.00 11.27
C VAL A 96 -0.66 -1.26 11.36
N ASP A 97 0.44 -2.01 11.33
CA ASP A 97 1.81 -1.49 11.23
C ASP A 97 2.63 -2.12 10.09
N LEU A 98 2.19 -3.27 9.55
CA LEU A 98 2.80 -3.94 8.41
C LEU A 98 1.92 -3.77 7.18
N VAL A 99 2.39 -3.02 6.19
CA VAL A 99 1.61 -2.68 5.00
C VAL A 99 2.36 -3.14 3.76
N PHE A 100 1.75 -4.03 2.99
CA PHE A 100 2.29 -4.47 1.71
C PHE A 100 1.30 -4.17 0.59
N ALA A 101 1.60 -3.15 -0.23
CA ALA A 101 0.77 -2.80 -1.37
C ALA A 101 1.18 -3.55 -2.64
N LEU A 102 0.20 -3.85 -3.50
CA LEU A 102 0.39 -4.47 -4.81
C LEU A 102 -0.25 -3.64 -5.92
N PHE A 103 0.52 -3.35 -6.96
CA PHE A 103 0.06 -2.67 -8.17
C PHE A 103 0.20 -3.60 -9.35
N ALA A 104 -0.90 -3.84 -10.06
CA ALA A 104 -0.94 -4.74 -11.22
C ALA A 104 -1.42 -4.00 -12.47
N PRO A 105 -1.06 -4.48 -13.67
CA PRO A 105 -1.62 -3.98 -14.92
C PRO A 105 -3.15 -4.11 -14.92
N ARG A 106 -3.84 -3.12 -15.50
CA ARG A 106 -5.29 -3.19 -15.69
C ARG A 106 -5.68 -4.30 -16.66
#